data_AF-A0A1V3XYL1-F1
#
_entry.id   AF-A0A1V3XYL1-F1
#
_cell.length_a   1.000
_cell.length_b   1.000
_cell.length_c   1.000
_cell.angle_alpha   90.00
_cell.angle_beta   90.00
_cell.angle_gamma   90.00
#
_symmetry.space_group_name_H-M   'P 1'
#
loop_
_entity.id
_entity.type
_entity.pdbx_description
1 polymer ?
#
loop_
_entity_poly.entity_id
_entity_poly.type
_entity_poly.pdbx_seq_one_letter_code
_entity_poly.pdbx_strand_id
1 'polypeptide(L)'
;MFRWARAVDPAQPLTSGVWQGNWADPGQRSTISGIQLDNSDVITFHSYAAPADFEARIAELSPLGRPVVCTEYLARTRGSTVEGILPIAKRHNVGAFNWGMVAGKTQTYLPWDSWDHPYRTPPKVWFSDLLRPNGRAYQDGELQTIRKLTGVQQE
;
A
#
# COMPACT_ATOMS: atom_id res chain seq x y z
N MET A 1 6.41 -8.90 -21.19
CA MET A 1 6.16 -7.50 -20.78
C MET A 1 7.46 -6.74 -20.50
N PHE A 2 8.23 -7.06 -19.44
CA PHE A 2 9.50 -6.38 -19.14
C PHE A 2 10.48 -6.29 -20.31
N ARG A 3 10.71 -7.39 -21.04
CA ARG A 3 11.58 -7.38 -22.25
C ARG A 3 11.17 -6.34 -23.28
N TRP A 4 9.86 -6.17 -23.52
CA TRP A 4 9.37 -5.18 -24.47
C TRP A 4 9.54 -3.77 -23.93
N ALA A 5 9.20 -3.54 -22.65
CA ALA A 5 9.39 -2.23 -22.01
C ALA A 5 10.87 -1.80 -22.04
N ARG A 6 11.80 -2.71 -21.76
CA ARG A 6 13.25 -2.45 -21.85
C ARG A 6 13.73 -2.19 -23.27
N ALA A 7 13.10 -2.76 -24.29
CA ALA A 7 13.47 -2.52 -25.69
C ALA A 7 13.17 -1.07 -26.15
N VAL A 8 12.34 -0.34 -25.42
CA VAL A 8 12.05 1.09 -25.64
C VAL A 8 13.05 1.99 -24.90
N ASP A 9 13.92 1.42 -24.05
CA ASP A 9 14.92 2.12 -23.24
C ASP A 9 14.34 3.32 -22.43
N PRO A 10 13.36 3.08 -21.55
CA PRO A 10 12.73 4.14 -20.78
C PRO A 10 13.69 4.71 -19.75
N ALA A 11 13.70 6.04 -19.61
CA ALA A 11 14.44 6.70 -18.54
C ALA A 11 13.82 6.46 -17.14
N GLN A 12 12.52 6.12 -17.08
CA GLN A 12 11.80 5.84 -15.84
C GLN A 12 12.02 4.38 -15.38
N PRO A 13 12.08 4.11 -14.06
CA PRO A 13 12.20 2.76 -13.54
C PRO A 13 10.97 1.92 -13.84
N LEU A 14 11.18 0.63 -14.11
CA LEU A 14 10.12 -0.35 -14.27
C LEU A 14 9.80 -1.03 -12.95
N THR A 15 8.52 -1.33 -12.74
CA THR A 15 8.09 -2.11 -11.57
C THR A 15 6.86 -2.94 -11.90
N SER A 16 6.67 -4.04 -11.18
CA SER A 16 5.43 -4.79 -11.15
C SER A 16 5.19 -5.33 -9.74
N GLY A 17 4.02 -5.02 -9.17
CA GLY A 17 3.72 -5.29 -7.77
C GLY A 17 3.43 -6.75 -7.46
N VAL A 18 3.98 -7.24 -6.34
CA VAL A 18 3.60 -8.51 -5.72
C VAL A 18 2.59 -8.28 -4.59
N TRP A 19 1.57 -9.13 -4.47
CA TRP A 19 0.53 -8.96 -3.45
C TRP A 19 0.06 -10.27 -2.80
N GLN A 20 0.50 -11.42 -3.33
CA GLN A 20 0.18 -12.74 -2.82
C GLN A 20 1.41 -13.66 -2.82
N GLY A 21 1.46 -14.59 -1.87
CA GLY A 21 2.48 -15.65 -1.79
C GLY A 21 3.55 -15.41 -0.73
N ASN A 22 4.62 -16.22 -0.79
CA ASN A 22 5.84 -16.08 0.00
C ASN A 22 6.95 -15.55 -0.91
N TRP A 23 7.63 -14.48 -0.51
CA TRP A 23 8.65 -13.83 -1.34
C TRP A 23 10.07 -13.99 -0.80
N ALA A 24 10.25 -14.43 0.45
CA ALA A 24 11.58 -14.56 1.06
C ALA A 24 12.43 -15.61 0.34
N ASP A 25 11.87 -16.80 0.09
CA ASP A 25 12.55 -17.88 -0.61
C ASP A 25 12.23 -17.83 -2.11
N PRO A 26 13.21 -17.57 -3.00
CA PRO A 26 13.01 -17.62 -4.44
C PRO A 26 12.42 -18.95 -4.94
N GLY A 27 12.74 -20.07 -4.29
CA GLY A 27 12.23 -21.40 -4.63
C GLY A 27 10.75 -21.60 -4.33
N GLN A 28 10.14 -20.74 -3.50
CA GLN A 28 8.72 -20.78 -3.14
C GLN A 28 7.88 -19.72 -3.87
N ARG A 29 8.52 -18.86 -4.67
CA ARG A 29 7.81 -17.83 -5.45
C ARG A 29 7.05 -18.48 -6.59
N SER A 30 5.84 -17.96 -6.86
CA SER A 30 5.19 -18.26 -8.13
C SER A 30 6.06 -17.78 -9.29
N THR A 31 5.93 -18.40 -10.47
CA THR A 31 6.65 -17.96 -11.68
C THR A 31 6.40 -16.48 -11.97
N ILE A 32 5.19 -15.99 -11.75
CA ILE A 32 4.82 -14.58 -11.95
C ILE A 32 5.58 -13.70 -10.95
N SER A 33 5.51 -14.01 -9.65
CA SER A 33 6.19 -13.23 -8.61
C SER A 33 7.71 -13.21 -8.80
N GLY A 34 8.31 -14.32 -9.24
CA GLY A 34 9.72 -14.38 -9.62
C GLY A 34 10.03 -13.39 -10.75
N ILE A 35 9.30 -13.45 -11.87
CA ILE A 35 9.49 -12.51 -12.98
C ILE A 35 9.34 -11.05 -12.53
N GLN A 36 8.32 -10.74 -11.72
CA GLN A 36 8.07 -9.40 -11.21
C GLN A 36 9.23 -8.88 -10.35
N LEU A 37 9.65 -9.67 -9.37
CA LEU A 37 10.73 -9.30 -8.45
C LEU A 37 12.08 -9.26 -9.14
N ASP A 38 12.37 -10.17 -10.07
CA ASP A 38 13.69 -10.24 -10.70
C ASP A 38 13.91 -9.12 -11.74
N ASN A 39 12.84 -8.58 -12.33
CA ASN A 39 12.96 -7.61 -13.44
C ASN A 39 12.64 -6.16 -13.06
N SER A 40 12.09 -5.90 -11.87
CA SER A 40 11.73 -4.55 -11.42
C SER A 40 12.94 -3.73 -10.97
N ASP A 41 13.07 -2.48 -11.38
CA ASP A 41 14.10 -1.56 -10.86
C ASP A 41 13.77 -1.09 -9.43
N VAL A 42 12.47 -0.93 -9.15
CA VAL A 42 11.91 -0.61 -7.84
C VAL A 42 10.98 -1.73 -7.43
N ILE A 43 11.13 -2.26 -6.23
CA ILE A 43 10.26 -3.31 -5.71
C ILE A 43 8.95 -2.68 -5.24
N THR A 44 7.83 -3.15 -5.79
CA THR A 44 6.50 -2.75 -5.35
C THR A 44 5.73 -3.92 -4.77
N PHE A 45 4.92 -3.64 -3.76
CA PHE A 45 4.06 -4.65 -3.15
C PHE A 45 2.77 -4.05 -2.61
N HIS A 46 1.75 -4.87 -2.41
CA HIS A 46 0.51 -4.47 -1.74
C HIS A 46 0.46 -5.13 -0.37
N SER A 47 -0.01 -4.41 0.64
CA SER A 47 -0.23 -5.01 1.96
C SER A 47 -1.34 -4.29 2.73
N TYR A 48 -2.41 -5.05 2.97
CA TYR A 48 -3.54 -4.67 3.81
C TYR A 48 -3.48 -5.36 5.19
N ALA A 49 -2.29 -5.81 5.58
CA ALA A 49 -2.07 -6.57 6.81
C ALA A 49 -1.88 -5.66 8.03
N ALA A 50 -1.96 -6.26 9.21
CA ALA A 50 -1.64 -5.59 10.47
C ALA A 50 -0.13 -5.23 10.55
N PRO A 51 0.29 -4.34 11.47
CA PRO A 51 1.63 -3.78 11.48
C PRO A 51 2.78 -4.81 11.48
N ALA A 52 2.66 -5.88 12.27
CA ALA A 52 3.70 -6.91 12.35
C ALA A 52 3.90 -7.65 11.02
N ASP A 53 2.79 -8.02 10.36
CA ASP A 53 2.83 -8.71 9.07
C ASP A 53 3.29 -7.77 7.95
N PHE A 54 2.93 -6.49 8.02
CA PHE A 54 3.44 -5.48 7.10
C PHE A 54 4.97 -5.34 7.19
N GLU A 55 5.51 -5.28 8.41
CA GLU A 55 6.96 -5.25 8.65
C GLU A 55 7.64 -6.54 8.17
N ALA A 56 6.99 -7.70 8.34
CA ALA A 56 7.47 -8.96 7.79
C ALA A 56 7.55 -8.94 6.25
N ARG A 57 6.56 -8.37 5.55
CA ARG A 57 6.61 -8.21 4.08
C ARG A 57 7.77 -7.34 3.62
N ILE A 58 8.08 -6.28 4.36
CA ILE A 58 9.28 -5.48 4.09
C ILE A 58 10.53 -6.36 4.23
N ALA A 59 10.63 -7.14 5.31
CA ALA A 59 11.77 -8.03 5.54
C ALA A 59 11.95 -9.10 4.45
N GLU A 60 10.88 -9.62 3.85
CA GLU A 60 10.96 -10.55 2.71
C GLU A 60 11.58 -9.89 1.46
N LEU A 61 11.38 -8.59 1.28
CA LEU A 61 11.72 -7.85 0.06
C LEU A 61 13.05 -7.08 0.17
N SER A 62 13.40 -6.60 1.36
CA SER A 62 14.63 -5.82 1.60
C SER A 62 15.93 -6.48 1.10
N PRO A 63 16.12 -7.82 1.19
CA PRO A 63 17.32 -8.48 0.66
C PRO A 63 17.53 -8.30 -0.85
N LEU A 64 16.51 -7.89 -1.61
CA LEU A 64 16.61 -7.61 -3.05
C LEU A 64 17.45 -6.36 -3.36
N GLY A 65 17.85 -5.57 -2.36
CA GLY A 65 18.82 -4.48 -2.49
C GLY A 65 18.36 -3.30 -3.35
N ARG A 66 17.05 -3.18 -3.59
CA ARG A 66 16.43 -2.17 -4.47
C ARG A 66 15.43 -1.33 -3.66
N PRO A 67 15.13 -0.09 -4.10
CA PRO A 67 14.12 0.73 -3.43
C PRO A 67 12.77 0.01 -3.34
N VAL A 68 12.07 0.16 -2.22
CA VAL A 68 10.81 -0.55 -1.94
C VAL A 68 9.67 0.46 -1.75
N VAL A 69 8.52 0.19 -2.38
CA VAL A 69 7.29 0.99 -2.26
C VAL A 69 6.09 0.06 -2.06
N CYS A 70 5.34 0.26 -0.97
CA CYS A 70 4.00 -0.30 -0.83
C CYS A 70 3.02 0.53 -1.66
N THR A 71 2.52 -0.01 -2.77
CA THR A 71 1.65 0.73 -3.70
C THR A 71 0.18 0.70 -3.32
N GLU A 72 -0.20 -0.17 -2.37
CA GLU A 72 -1.53 -0.20 -1.78
C GLU A 72 -1.45 -0.64 -0.32
N TYR A 73 -1.97 0.20 0.58
CA TYR A 73 -2.25 -0.15 1.96
C TYR A 73 -3.58 0.45 2.41
N LEU A 74 -3.93 0.16 3.67
CA LEU A 74 -5.08 0.62 4.44
C LEU A 74 -6.34 -0.23 4.27
N ALA A 75 -6.62 -0.99 5.32
CA ALA A 75 -7.83 -1.76 5.52
C ALA A 75 -8.11 -1.74 7.03
N ARG A 76 -8.76 -0.68 7.52
CA ARG A 76 -8.88 -0.43 8.98
C ARG A 76 -9.53 -1.59 9.72
N THR A 77 -10.53 -2.23 9.11
CA THR A 77 -11.22 -3.40 9.69
C THR A 77 -10.36 -4.65 9.77
N ARG A 78 -9.18 -4.67 9.12
CA ARG A 78 -8.18 -5.74 9.18
C ARG A 78 -6.95 -5.37 10.03
N GLY A 79 -7.00 -4.25 10.76
CA GLY A 79 -5.90 -3.77 11.59
C GLY A 79 -4.79 -3.04 10.84
N SER A 80 -4.93 -2.84 9.53
CA SER A 80 -4.04 -1.97 8.75
C SER A 80 -4.54 -0.54 8.89
N THR A 81 -3.80 0.31 9.64
CA THR A 81 -4.15 1.70 9.94
C THR A 81 -3.02 2.65 9.57
N VAL A 82 -3.32 3.94 9.40
CA VAL A 82 -2.30 4.96 9.10
C VAL A 82 -1.24 5.02 10.20
N GLU A 83 -1.66 5.01 11.46
CA GLU A 83 -0.81 5.07 12.65
C GLU A 83 -0.01 3.79 12.87
N GLY A 84 -0.51 2.65 12.41
CA GLY A 84 0.19 1.37 12.51
C GLY A 84 1.21 1.16 11.38
N ILE A 85 0.88 1.60 10.16
CA ILE A 85 1.65 1.26 8.95
C ILE A 85 2.68 2.33 8.59
N LEU A 86 2.28 3.61 8.55
CA LEU A 86 3.17 4.66 8.05
C LEU A 86 4.44 4.87 8.89
N PRO A 87 4.41 4.78 10.25
CA PRO A 87 5.65 4.83 11.03
C PRO A 87 6.61 3.70 10.71
N ILE A 88 6.11 2.48 10.44
CA ILE A 88 6.94 1.33 10.05
C ILE A 88 7.56 1.60 8.68
N ALA A 89 6.75 1.99 7.69
CA ALA A 89 7.24 2.33 6.36
C ALA A 89 8.34 3.40 6.43
N LYS A 90 8.16 4.45 7.23
CA LYS A 90 9.16 5.51 7.44
C LYS A 90 10.46 4.97 8.06
N ARG A 91 10.38 4.13 9.11
CA ARG A 91 11.58 3.54 9.77
C ARG A 91 12.40 2.70 8.80
N HIS A 92 11.75 1.97 7.90
CA HIS A 92 12.40 1.10 6.91
C HIS A 92 12.71 1.79 5.57
N ASN A 93 12.48 3.11 5.48
CA ASN A 93 12.65 3.89 4.25
C ASN A 93 11.86 3.32 3.05
N VAL A 94 10.62 2.88 3.31
CA VAL A 94 9.69 2.34 2.33
C VAL A 94 8.65 3.40 1.98
N GLY A 95 8.44 3.65 0.68
CA GLY A 95 7.34 4.50 0.21
C GLY A 95 5.98 3.83 0.42
N ALA A 96 4.91 4.59 0.63
CA ALA A 96 3.56 4.03 0.80
C ALA A 96 2.50 4.87 0.06
N PHE A 97 1.70 4.23 -0.78
CA PHE A 97 0.54 4.81 -1.45
C PHE A 97 -0.75 4.22 -0.87
N ASN A 98 -1.66 5.12 -0.50
CA ASN A 98 -2.95 4.72 0.03
C ASN A 98 -3.88 4.28 -1.11
N TRP A 99 -4.56 3.15 -0.95
CA TRP A 99 -5.62 2.76 -1.88
C TRP A 99 -6.91 3.51 -1.54
N GLY A 100 -7.38 4.35 -2.46
CA GLY A 100 -8.44 5.31 -2.15
C GLY A 100 -7.90 6.59 -1.51
N MET A 101 -8.71 7.63 -1.51
CA MET A 101 -8.32 8.94 -0.99
C MET A 101 -9.52 9.74 -0.54
N VAL A 102 -10.48 9.96 -1.44
CA VAL A 102 -11.70 10.74 -1.18
C VAL A 102 -12.92 9.84 -1.33
N ALA A 103 -13.77 9.81 -0.31
CA ALA A 103 -15.06 9.13 -0.38
C ALA A 103 -15.89 9.69 -1.54
N GLY A 104 -16.21 8.82 -2.50
CA GLY A 104 -16.86 9.24 -3.75
C GLY A 104 -17.05 8.08 -4.70
N LYS A 105 -16.74 8.29 -5.99
CA LYS A 105 -17.09 7.39 -7.09
C LYS A 105 -16.57 5.95 -6.93
N THR A 106 -15.36 5.77 -6.42
CA THR A 106 -14.73 4.44 -6.24
C THR A 106 -15.21 3.73 -4.98
N GLN A 107 -15.86 4.46 -4.06
CA GLN A 107 -16.47 3.93 -2.84
C GLN A 107 -15.51 3.08 -1.97
N THR A 108 -14.22 3.41 -1.96
CA THR A 108 -13.16 2.71 -1.23
C THR A 108 -13.23 2.88 0.30
N TYR A 109 -14.14 3.74 0.79
CA TYR A 109 -14.55 3.79 2.20
C TYR A 109 -15.47 2.63 2.61
N LEU A 110 -16.08 1.91 1.67
CA LEU A 110 -16.85 0.70 1.93
C LEU A 110 -15.93 -0.53 2.00
N PRO A 111 -16.23 -1.55 2.83
CA PRO A 111 -15.43 -2.76 2.87
C PRO A 111 -15.61 -3.59 1.58
N TRP A 112 -14.66 -4.50 1.32
CA TRP A 112 -14.67 -5.31 0.10
C TRP A 112 -15.87 -6.24 -0.04
N ASP A 113 -16.63 -6.52 1.01
CA ASP A 113 -17.86 -7.31 0.93
C ASP A 113 -19.06 -6.51 0.40
N SER A 114 -18.93 -5.18 0.24
CA SER A 114 -20.04 -4.29 -0.11
C SER A 114 -20.67 -4.53 -1.49
N TRP A 115 -19.98 -5.20 -2.41
CA TRP A 115 -20.55 -5.58 -3.71
C TRP A 115 -21.55 -6.74 -3.59
N ASP A 116 -21.37 -7.62 -2.59
CA ASP A 116 -22.25 -8.76 -2.32
C ASP A 116 -23.22 -8.45 -1.17
N HIS A 117 -22.82 -7.59 -0.23
CA HIS A 117 -23.60 -7.20 0.94
C HIS A 117 -23.76 -5.67 0.99
N PRO A 118 -24.74 -5.10 0.25
CA PRO A 118 -24.88 -3.66 0.13
C PRO A 118 -25.17 -2.96 1.47
N TYR A 119 -24.42 -1.90 1.75
CA TYR A 119 -24.56 -1.11 2.97
C TYR A 119 -25.62 -0.02 2.78
N ARG A 120 -26.69 -0.06 3.57
CA ARG A 120 -27.77 0.97 3.54
C ARG A 120 -27.34 2.30 4.16
N THR A 121 -26.33 2.26 5.02
CA THR A 121 -25.73 3.44 5.66
C THR A 121 -24.21 3.26 5.65
N PRO A 122 -23.41 4.35 5.62
CA PRO A 122 -21.96 4.24 5.70
C PRO A 122 -21.51 3.40 6.91
N PRO A 123 -20.46 2.58 6.76
CA PRO A 123 -19.94 1.75 7.84
C PRO A 123 -19.42 2.64 8.98
N LYS A 124 -19.47 2.12 10.23
CA LYS A 124 -18.95 2.82 11.41
C LYS A 124 -17.47 3.17 11.25
N VAL A 125 -16.70 2.24 10.68
CA VAL A 125 -15.29 2.41 10.35
C VAL A 125 -15.15 2.37 8.84
N TRP A 126 -14.56 3.41 8.25
CA TRP A 126 -14.28 3.45 6.82
C TRP A 126 -13.13 2.52 6.48
N PHE A 127 -13.20 1.92 5.29
CA PHE A 127 -12.23 0.92 4.88
C PHE A 127 -10.88 1.55 4.50
N SER A 128 -10.79 2.29 3.38
CA SER A 128 -9.51 2.82 2.88
C SER A 128 -9.48 4.32 2.56
N ASP A 129 -10.61 5.01 2.38
CA ASP A 129 -10.55 6.47 2.12
C ASP A 129 -10.09 7.27 3.35
N LEU A 130 -9.42 8.40 3.08
CA LEU A 130 -8.84 9.32 4.08
C LEU A 130 -9.62 10.64 4.20
N LEU A 131 -10.33 11.04 3.14
CA LEU A 131 -11.01 12.33 3.02
C LEU A 131 -12.51 12.12 2.75
N ARG A 132 -13.31 12.99 3.35
CA ARG A 132 -14.74 13.14 3.07
C ARG A 132 -14.94 13.87 1.73
N PRO A 133 -16.15 13.81 1.14
CA PRO A 133 -16.42 14.50 -0.13
C PRO A 133 -16.14 16.01 -0.10
N ASN A 134 -16.21 16.63 1.08
CA ASN A 134 -15.92 18.05 1.30
C ASN A 134 -14.44 18.35 1.62
N GLY A 135 -13.54 17.37 1.46
CA GLY A 135 -12.10 17.53 1.70
C GLY A 135 -11.68 17.47 3.17
N ARG A 136 -12.62 17.39 4.11
CA ARG A 136 -12.27 17.19 5.54
C ARG A 136 -11.70 15.79 5.74
N ALA A 137 -10.72 15.67 6.64
CA ALA A 137 -10.20 14.37 7.05
C ALA A 137 -11.33 13.46 7.61
N TYR A 138 -11.21 12.17 7.35
CA TYR A 138 -12.07 11.16 7.95
C TYR A 138 -11.82 11.06 9.46
N GLN A 139 -10.54 10.95 9.85
CA GLN A 139 -10.05 10.92 11.23
C GLN A 139 -8.89 11.91 11.41
N ASP A 140 -8.96 12.74 12.45
CA ASP A 140 -7.93 13.76 12.72
C ASP A 140 -6.58 13.14 13.15
N GLY A 141 -6.60 11.99 13.83
CA GLY A 141 -5.39 11.26 14.24
C GLY A 141 -4.53 10.82 13.05
N GLU A 142 -5.16 10.35 11.97
CA GLU A 142 -4.48 9.95 10.74
C GLU A 142 -3.83 11.16 10.08
N LEU A 143 -4.54 12.28 10.00
CA LEU A 143 -4.03 13.54 9.46
C LEU A 143 -2.82 14.04 10.26
N GLN A 144 -2.91 14.01 11.60
CA GLN A 144 -1.80 14.38 12.48
C GLN A 144 -0.58 13.49 12.28
N THR A 145 -0.79 12.17 12.14
CA THR A 145 0.28 11.21 11.89
C THR A 145 0.98 11.48 10.56
N ILE A 146 0.21 11.67 9.48
CA ILE A 146 0.77 11.99 8.15
C ILE A 146 1.59 13.28 8.22
N ARG A 147 1.05 14.37 8.78
CA ARG A 147 1.76 15.65 8.92
C ARG A 147 3.08 15.50 9.70
N LYS A 148 3.05 14.76 10.81
CA LYS A 148 4.24 14.49 11.63
C LYS A 148 5.31 13.75 10.84
N LEU A 149 4.94 12.75 10.04
CA LEU A 149 5.89 11.94 9.27
C LEU A 149 6.44 12.66 8.03
N THR A 150 5.68 13.61 7.46
CA THR A 150 6.10 14.43 6.31
C THR A 150 6.82 15.70 6.71
N GLY A 151 6.94 16.01 8.01
CA GLY A 151 7.62 17.22 8.50
C GLY A 151 6.86 18.51 8.21
N VAL A 152 5.57 18.44 7.89
CA VAL A 152 4.72 19.62 7.68
C VAL A 152 4.29 20.12 9.07
N GLN A 153 4.81 21.26 9.50
CA GLN A 153 4.43 21.90 10.78
C GLN A 153 2.95 22.31 10.75
N GLN A 154 2.28 22.27 11.91
CA GLN A 154 0.95 22.85 12.06
C GLN A 154 1.10 24.37 12.11
N GLU A 155 0.43 25.09 11.20
CA GLU A 155 0.21 26.54 11.33
C GLU A 155 -0.74 26.86 12.49
#